data_AF-A0A9W8UNC1-F1
#
_entry.id   AF-A0A9W8UNC1-F1
#
_cell.length_a   1.000
_cell.length_b   1.000
_cell.length_c   1.000
_cell.angle_alpha   90.00
_cell.angle_beta   90.00
_cell.angle_gamma   90.00
#
_symmetry.space_group_name_H-M   'P 1'
#
loop_
_entity.id
_entity.type
_entity.pdbx_description
1 polymer ?
#
loop_
_entity_poly.entity_id
_entity_poly.type
_entity_poly.pdbx_seq_one_letter_code
_entity_poly.pdbx_strand_id
1 'polypeptide(L)'
;MSSSHALEFHGPGWHDEARTPVVDGKYYDRATGEIRTASDGDHQEYMGPPAVGIVIRSQHIDTVQCVYRASRTLPMETLLGHIMKVVGEKKLELDSVIATTEPNRDSQKYYFVFNRRGHQHLRLLSINYTRGVKVLAEEASETFFDYHQKAYFKLLPSTNEFLWASKRDSWNHLHLFNLEDGERKAQIKKGEWNVHSIGHVDGKNRKLWVRALGIIPYEDPYYAPLVSVIFDGSMLRVITNSNGSHTWQWGPRRHFLIVDAEFPDRIAWIRAAARSRPSMDFSRVGCYGYSAGGHNAAAAVIHHADFYKAAVAGAGSHDNRLGIFLWSEIFMGYPVDASYERCSNVTHAHKLMDALMLCVGGLDHNVDLSSTVRLAHRLIGANKNFDMVIVPKGANRAGETP
;
A
#
# COMPACT_ATOMS: atom_id res chain seq x y z
N MET A 1 29.40 -23.95 10.87
CA MET A 1 28.48 -24.61 11.82
C MET A 1 27.82 -23.51 12.61
N SER A 2 26.60 -23.12 12.23
CA SER A 2 25.81 -22.13 12.97
C SER A 2 25.33 -22.79 14.26
N SER A 3 25.63 -22.20 15.42
CA SER A 3 25.15 -22.69 16.72
C SER A 3 23.68 -22.33 16.87
N SER A 4 22.78 -23.29 16.63
CA SER A 4 21.36 -23.14 16.89
C SER A 4 21.12 -22.98 18.39
N HIS A 5 20.55 -21.86 18.82
CA HIS A 5 20.27 -21.60 20.23
C HIS A 5 18.92 -22.24 20.62
N ALA A 6 18.79 -22.79 21.82
CA ALA A 6 17.57 -23.50 22.27
C ALA A 6 16.30 -22.62 22.39
N LEU A 7 16.42 -21.32 22.12
CA LEU A 7 15.33 -20.33 22.13
C LEU A 7 15.20 -19.60 20.77
N GLU A 8 15.90 -20.08 19.75
CA GLU A 8 15.82 -19.53 18.40
C GLU A 8 14.44 -19.82 17.81
N PHE A 9 13.70 -18.77 17.46
CA PHE A 9 12.40 -18.91 16.83
C PHE A 9 12.62 -19.18 15.34
N HIS A 10 12.17 -20.34 14.87
CA HIS A 10 12.14 -20.65 13.44
C HIS A 10 10.87 -20.07 12.84
N GLY A 11 11.02 -19.17 11.86
CA GLY A 11 9.88 -18.65 11.12
C GLY A 11 9.12 -19.81 10.44
N PRO A 12 7.78 -19.78 10.39
CA PRO A 12 7.02 -20.83 9.74
C PRO A 12 7.31 -20.84 8.23
N GLY A 13 7.65 -22.02 7.68
CA GLY A 13 7.82 -22.27 6.25
C GLY A 13 6.50 -22.60 5.55
N TRP A 14 6.54 -22.82 4.23
CA TRP A 14 5.38 -23.24 3.45
C TRP A 14 5.69 -24.50 2.65
N HIS A 15 4.83 -25.52 2.76
CA HIS A 15 4.89 -26.71 1.92
C HIS A 15 4.05 -26.47 0.66
N ASP A 16 4.70 -26.39 -0.49
CA ASP A 16 4.06 -25.94 -1.74
C ASP A 16 2.95 -26.91 -2.20
N GLU A 17 3.27 -28.21 -2.25
CA GLU A 17 2.31 -29.24 -2.69
C GLU A 17 1.12 -29.40 -1.72
N ALA A 18 1.40 -29.50 -0.41
CA ALA A 18 0.37 -29.68 0.61
C ALA A 18 -0.40 -28.38 0.93
N ARG A 19 0.06 -27.23 0.42
CA ARG A 19 -0.51 -25.89 0.64
C ARG A 19 -0.81 -25.61 2.11
N THR A 20 0.15 -25.91 2.97
CA THR A 20 -0.03 -25.87 4.43
C THR A 20 1.23 -25.35 5.13
N PRO A 21 1.10 -24.69 6.29
CA PRO A 21 2.26 -24.17 7.02
C PRO A 21 3.16 -25.29 7.53
N VAL A 22 4.47 -25.03 7.49
CA VAL A 22 5.48 -25.82 8.18
C VAL A 22 5.86 -25.10 9.47
N VAL A 23 5.82 -25.79 10.61
CA VAL A 23 6.26 -25.31 11.93
C VAL A 23 7.24 -26.34 12.50
N ASP A 24 8.44 -25.90 12.87
CA ASP A 24 9.51 -26.76 13.39
C ASP A 24 9.80 -27.97 12.49
N GLY A 25 9.85 -27.72 11.18
CA GLY A 25 10.10 -28.76 10.17
C GLY A 25 8.93 -29.72 9.92
N LYS A 26 7.75 -29.47 10.52
CA LYS A 26 6.56 -30.34 10.40
C LYS A 26 5.37 -29.61 9.81
N TYR A 27 4.51 -30.31 9.09
CA TYR A 27 3.32 -29.76 8.45
C TYR A 27 2.12 -30.71 8.60
N TYR A 28 0.91 -30.15 8.56
CA TYR A 28 -0.33 -30.93 8.55
C TYR A 28 -0.75 -31.24 7.12
N ASP A 29 -0.66 -32.52 6.74
CA ASP A 29 -1.09 -33.00 5.43
C ASP A 29 -2.63 -33.12 5.42
N ARG A 30 -3.29 -32.25 4.67
CA ARG A 30 -4.75 -32.21 4.58
C ARG A 30 -5.34 -33.38 3.81
N ALA A 31 -4.56 -34.04 2.95
CA ALA A 31 -5.02 -35.18 2.18
C ALA A 31 -5.09 -36.43 3.05
N THR A 32 -4.17 -36.56 4.01
CA THR A 32 -4.03 -37.75 4.85
C THR A 32 -4.48 -37.54 6.29
N GLY A 33 -4.57 -36.29 6.74
CA GLY A 33 -4.92 -35.91 8.11
C GLY A 33 -3.79 -36.08 9.12
N GLU A 34 -2.56 -36.31 8.65
CA GLU A 34 -1.39 -36.61 9.49
C GLU A 34 -0.44 -35.41 9.62
N ILE A 35 0.38 -35.42 10.69
CA ILE A 35 1.50 -34.49 10.84
C ILE A 35 2.75 -35.15 10.24
N ARG A 36 3.37 -34.49 9.25
CA ARG A 36 4.53 -35.00 8.51
C ARG A 36 5.73 -34.08 8.65
N THR A 37 6.93 -34.62 8.56
CA THR A 37 8.17 -33.84 8.49
C THR A 37 8.40 -33.43 7.04
N ALA A 38 8.66 -32.15 6.78
CA ALA A 38 8.98 -31.69 5.44
C ALA A 38 10.50 -31.80 5.19
N SER A 39 10.88 -32.15 3.96
CA SER A 39 12.28 -32.29 3.55
C SER A 39 12.79 -31.00 2.92
N ASP A 40 14.11 -30.78 2.86
CA ASP A 40 14.75 -29.56 2.34
C ASP A 40 14.30 -29.16 0.91
N GLY A 41 13.77 -30.10 0.12
CA GLY A 41 13.21 -29.83 -1.21
C GLY A 41 11.73 -29.42 -1.22
N ASP A 42 10.99 -29.67 -0.14
CA ASP A 42 9.54 -29.39 -0.01
C ASP A 42 9.27 -28.03 0.63
N HIS A 43 10.28 -27.44 1.28
CA HIS A 43 10.22 -26.16 1.96
C HIS A 43 10.64 -25.02 1.04
N GLN A 44 9.75 -24.03 0.86
CA GLN A 44 10.19 -22.72 0.40
C GLN A 44 10.26 -21.77 1.61
N GLU A 45 11.49 -21.39 1.98
CA GLU A 45 11.71 -20.19 2.78
C GLU A 45 11.33 -18.98 1.90
N TYR A 46 10.12 -18.47 2.13
CA TYR A 46 9.45 -17.38 1.41
C TYR A 46 8.81 -17.76 0.05
N MET A 47 7.48 -17.93 0.08
CA MET A 47 6.45 -17.20 -0.69
C MET A 47 5.10 -17.96 -0.68
N GLY A 48 4.02 -17.35 -0.15
CA GLY A 48 2.64 -17.89 -0.15
C GLY A 48 1.59 -16.86 0.38
N PRO A 49 0.29 -16.91 -0.02
CA PRO A 49 -0.63 -15.75 -0.07
C PRO A 49 -1.43 -15.47 1.23
N PRO A 50 -2.32 -14.44 1.24
CA PRO A 50 -2.03 -13.04 1.58
C PRO A 50 -1.39 -12.86 2.98
N ALA A 51 -0.61 -11.78 3.12
CA ALA A 51 0.24 -11.51 4.27
C ALA A 51 -0.33 -10.41 5.18
N VAL A 52 -0.33 -10.64 6.50
CA VAL A 52 -0.19 -9.55 7.47
C VAL A 52 1.31 -9.35 7.67
N GLY A 53 1.82 -8.14 7.51
CA GLY A 53 3.16 -7.82 7.99
C GLY A 53 3.12 -7.70 9.52
N ILE A 54 3.74 -8.65 10.22
CA ILE A 54 3.95 -8.59 11.68
C ILE A 54 5.45 -8.59 11.92
N VAL A 55 5.95 -7.65 12.72
CA VAL A 55 7.33 -7.59 13.20
C VAL A 55 7.33 -7.74 14.71
N ILE A 56 7.98 -8.79 15.21
CA ILE A 56 8.12 -9.10 16.64
C ILE A 56 9.62 -9.03 16.97
N ARG A 57 9.99 -8.38 18.09
CA ARG A 57 11.37 -8.36 18.59
C ARG A 57 11.46 -9.06 19.95
N SER A 58 12.54 -9.81 20.13
CA SER A 58 12.88 -10.44 21.42
C SER A 58 13.55 -9.43 22.35
N GLN A 59 13.15 -9.40 23.63
CA GLN A 59 13.81 -8.59 24.67
C GLN A 59 15.06 -9.26 25.27
N HIS A 60 15.38 -10.51 24.89
CA HIS A 60 16.60 -11.16 25.36
C HIS A 60 17.82 -10.57 24.65
N ILE A 61 18.77 -10.05 25.44
CA ILE A 61 19.95 -9.30 24.97
C ILE A 61 20.80 -10.05 23.95
N ASP A 62 20.73 -11.39 23.96
CA ASP A 62 21.48 -12.27 23.07
C ASP A 62 20.78 -12.57 21.72
N THR A 63 19.54 -12.09 21.50
CA THR A 63 18.71 -12.43 20.31
C THR A 63 18.12 -11.21 19.57
N VAL A 64 18.56 -9.99 19.92
CA VAL A 64 18.01 -8.69 19.46
C VAL A 64 18.01 -8.50 17.94
N GLN A 65 18.75 -9.32 17.17
CA GLN A 65 18.80 -9.24 15.70
C GLN A 65 17.73 -10.05 14.96
N CYS A 66 16.89 -10.80 15.66
CA CYS A 66 15.88 -11.64 15.01
C CYS A 66 14.62 -10.84 14.66
N VAL A 67 14.47 -10.48 13.38
CA VAL A 67 13.28 -9.83 12.81
C VAL A 67 12.43 -10.90 12.12
N TYR A 68 11.25 -11.20 12.65
CA TYR A 68 10.35 -12.19 12.05
C TYR A 68 9.22 -11.50 11.28
N ARG A 69 9.01 -11.91 10.03
CA ARG A 69 7.83 -11.57 9.20
C ARG A 69 6.98 -12.81 9.04
N ALA A 70 5.71 -12.77 9.45
CA ALA A 70 4.80 -13.90 9.33
C ALA A 70 3.58 -13.54 8.47
N SER A 71 3.44 -14.18 7.31
CA SER A 71 2.30 -14.03 6.40
C SER A 71 1.33 -15.21 6.59
N ARG A 72 0.04 -14.98 6.91
CA ARG A 72 -0.93 -16.08 7.12
C ARG A 72 -2.34 -15.70 6.67
N THR A 73 -3.07 -16.72 6.20
CA THR A 73 -4.53 -16.71 5.97
C THR A 73 -5.24 -17.43 7.13
N LEU A 74 -5.77 -16.68 8.10
CA LEU A 74 -6.62 -17.17 9.20
C LEU A 74 -7.75 -16.14 9.46
N PRO A 75 -8.84 -16.50 10.16
CA PRO A 75 -9.79 -15.53 10.71
C PRO A 75 -9.00 -14.54 11.59
N MET A 76 -8.95 -13.29 11.16
CA MET A 76 -7.92 -12.34 11.60
C MET A 76 -8.05 -11.98 13.07
N GLU A 77 -9.28 -12.00 13.58
CA GLU A 77 -9.65 -11.74 14.96
C GLU A 77 -9.13 -12.84 15.91
N THR A 78 -9.21 -14.11 15.49
CA THR A 78 -8.73 -15.27 16.28
C THR A 78 -7.20 -15.34 16.28
N LEU A 79 -6.56 -15.10 15.13
CA LEU A 79 -5.10 -15.08 15.02
C LEU A 79 -4.51 -13.92 15.84
N LEU A 80 -5.11 -12.73 15.79
CA LEU A 80 -4.68 -11.59 16.58
C LEU A 80 -4.87 -11.84 18.08
N GLY A 81 -6.00 -12.43 18.49
CA GLY A 81 -6.21 -12.85 19.88
C GLY A 81 -5.15 -13.85 20.37
N HIS A 82 -4.76 -14.80 19.52
CA HIS A 82 -3.70 -15.77 19.84
C HIS A 82 -2.32 -15.12 19.92
N ILE A 83 -1.99 -14.21 18.99
CA ILE A 83 -0.72 -13.46 18.99
C ILE A 83 -0.61 -12.61 20.27
N MET A 84 -1.67 -11.88 20.62
CA MET A 84 -1.69 -11.06 21.84
C MET A 84 -1.57 -11.91 23.10
N LYS A 85 -2.16 -13.12 23.12
CA LYS A 85 -1.98 -14.09 24.20
C LYS A 85 -0.52 -14.53 24.32
N VAL A 86 0.12 -14.92 23.23
CA VAL A 86 1.53 -15.36 23.21
C VAL A 86 2.47 -14.22 23.62
N VAL A 87 2.25 -13.00 23.12
CA VAL A 87 3.02 -11.79 23.50
C VAL A 87 2.95 -11.54 25.01
N GLY A 88 1.74 -11.63 25.58
CA GLY A 88 1.53 -11.49 27.03
C GLY A 88 2.19 -12.61 27.85
N GLU A 89 1.97 -13.87 27.48
CA GLU A 89 2.52 -15.04 28.18
C GLU A 89 4.05 -15.10 28.12
N LYS A 90 4.65 -14.69 27.01
CA LYS A 90 6.08 -14.78 26.74
C LYS A 90 6.84 -13.46 26.98
N LYS A 91 6.16 -12.41 27.47
CA LYS A 91 6.74 -11.07 27.73
C LYS A 91 7.50 -10.50 26.51
N LEU A 92 6.88 -10.55 25.34
CA LEU A 92 7.48 -10.07 24.09
C LEU A 92 7.11 -8.61 23.81
N GLU A 93 7.92 -7.92 23.00
CA GLU A 93 7.57 -6.61 22.43
C GLU A 93 7.09 -6.77 20.98
N LEU A 94 5.94 -6.17 20.69
CA LEU A 94 5.36 -6.13 19.36
C LEU A 94 5.78 -4.81 18.69
N ASP A 95 6.62 -4.91 17.66
CA ASP A 95 7.26 -3.73 17.04
C ASP A 95 6.40 -3.14 15.91
N SER A 96 5.73 -3.99 15.12
CA SER A 96 4.61 -3.54 14.29
C SER A 96 3.65 -4.66 13.93
N VAL A 97 2.36 -4.36 14.05
CA VAL A 97 1.30 -4.82 13.14
C VAL A 97 0.83 -3.55 12.45
N ILE A 98 0.12 -3.57 11.31
CA ILE A 98 -0.57 -2.34 10.85
C ILE A 98 -1.74 -2.09 11.83
N ALA A 99 -1.39 -1.61 13.02
CA ALA A 99 -2.18 -1.42 14.22
C ALA A 99 -1.43 -0.35 15.03
N THR A 100 -1.98 0.84 15.09
CA THR A 100 -1.39 1.94 15.85
C THR A 100 -1.67 1.66 17.32
N THR A 101 -0.69 1.13 18.05
CA THR A 101 -0.78 0.95 19.50
C THR A 101 -0.56 2.29 20.18
N GLU A 102 -1.63 3.01 20.53
CA GLU A 102 -1.53 3.99 21.62
C GLU A 102 -1.85 3.26 22.94
N PRO A 103 -0.93 3.26 23.93
CA PRO A 103 -1.20 2.66 25.22
C PRO A 103 -2.32 3.40 25.94
N ASN A 104 -3.37 2.68 26.33
CA ASN A 104 -4.30 3.16 27.35
C ASN A 104 -3.68 2.96 28.75
N ARG A 105 -4.02 3.82 29.71
CA ARG A 105 -3.54 3.74 31.11
C ARG A 105 -3.91 2.42 31.79
N ASP A 106 -5.02 1.81 31.36
CA ASP A 106 -5.36 0.43 31.66
C ASP A 106 -4.90 -0.46 30.50
N SER A 107 -3.87 -1.27 30.75
CA SER A 107 -3.20 -2.19 29.82
C SER A 107 -4.08 -3.32 29.24
N GLN A 108 -5.40 -3.13 29.20
CA GLN A 108 -6.42 -4.13 28.87
C GLN A 108 -7.15 -3.88 27.54
N LYS A 109 -6.94 -2.73 26.87
CA LYS A 109 -7.67 -2.34 25.65
C LYS A 109 -6.70 -1.86 24.56
N TYR A 110 -6.80 -2.46 23.37
CA TYR A 110 -6.02 -2.09 22.18
C TYR A 110 -6.94 -1.63 21.06
N TYR A 111 -6.45 -0.74 20.20
CA TYR A 111 -7.17 -0.30 19.01
C TYR A 111 -6.46 -0.82 17.75
N PHE A 112 -7.25 -1.26 16.77
CA PHE A 112 -6.75 -1.92 15.57
C PHE A 112 -7.48 -1.40 14.35
N VAL A 113 -6.75 -1.02 13.30
CA VAL A 113 -7.36 -0.75 12.00
C VAL A 113 -7.33 -2.01 11.15
N PHE A 114 -8.50 -2.58 10.92
CA PHE A 114 -8.69 -3.74 10.09
C PHE A 114 -9.09 -3.30 8.69
N ASN A 115 -8.28 -3.63 7.68
CA ASN A 115 -8.68 -3.54 6.29
C ASN A 115 -8.96 -4.93 5.73
N ARG A 116 -10.17 -5.17 5.25
CA ARG A 116 -10.51 -6.42 4.59
C ARG A 116 -9.77 -6.49 3.25
N ARG A 117 -9.26 -7.68 2.91
CA ARG A 117 -8.72 -7.94 1.57
C ARG A 117 -9.73 -7.53 0.48
N GLY A 118 -9.25 -6.98 -0.62
CA GLY A 118 -10.07 -6.28 -1.62
C GLY A 118 -10.44 -4.85 -1.26
N HIS A 119 -10.04 -4.38 -0.07
CA HIS A 119 -10.06 -2.98 0.34
C HIS A 119 -11.43 -2.29 0.33
N GLN A 120 -12.51 -3.05 0.29
CA GLN A 120 -13.87 -2.54 0.32
C GLN A 120 -14.39 -2.23 1.73
N HIS A 121 -13.73 -2.74 2.79
CA HIS A 121 -14.14 -2.53 4.17
C HIS A 121 -12.96 -2.19 5.07
N LEU A 122 -13.02 -1.02 5.71
CA LEU A 122 -12.05 -0.55 6.69
C LEU A 122 -12.74 -0.36 8.03
N ARG A 123 -12.20 -0.93 9.11
CA ARG A 123 -12.79 -0.87 10.46
C ARG A 123 -11.76 -0.43 11.48
N LEU A 124 -12.15 0.46 12.39
CA LEU A 124 -11.44 0.65 13.66
C LEU A 124 -12.08 -0.29 14.69
N LEU A 125 -11.29 -1.18 15.26
CA LEU A 125 -11.70 -2.14 16.27
C LEU A 125 -11.08 -1.76 17.61
N SER A 126 -11.79 -2.02 18.71
CA SER A 126 -11.19 -2.13 20.02
C SER A 126 -11.18 -3.58 20.47
N ILE A 127 -10.06 -4.03 21.01
CA ILE A 127 -9.87 -5.38 21.54
C ILE A 127 -9.64 -5.27 23.03
N ASN A 128 -10.50 -5.91 23.82
CA ASN A 128 -10.33 -6.06 25.25
C ASN A 128 -10.11 -7.54 25.58
N TYR A 129 -9.10 -7.86 26.40
CA TYR A 129 -8.76 -9.25 26.74
C TYR A 129 -9.90 -10.04 27.38
N THR A 130 -10.79 -9.36 28.12
CA THR A 130 -11.88 -10.00 28.87
C THR A 130 -13.24 -9.85 28.19
N ARG A 131 -13.44 -8.75 27.45
CA ARG A 131 -14.73 -8.40 26.85
C ARG A 131 -14.81 -8.68 25.34
N GLY A 132 -13.73 -9.12 24.71
CA GLY A 132 -13.67 -9.46 23.30
C GLY A 132 -13.46 -8.24 22.38
N VAL A 133 -13.89 -8.37 21.13
CA VAL A 133 -13.66 -7.39 20.06
C VAL A 133 -14.92 -6.56 19.82
N LYS A 134 -14.76 -5.24 19.64
CA LYS A 134 -15.83 -4.31 19.30
C LYS A 134 -15.43 -3.46 18.09
N VAL A 135 -16.36 -3.20 17.17
CA VAL A 135 -16.17 -2.25 16.07
C VAL A 135 -16.52 -0.86 16.56
N LEU A 136 -15.61 0.10 16.40
CA LEU A 136 -15.78 1.51 16.79
C LEU A 136 -16.15 2.41 15.61
N ALA A 137 -15.59 2.14 14.43
CA ALA A 137 -15.91 2.84 13.20
C ALA A 137 -15.74 1.91 12.01
N GLU A 138 -16.51 2.14 10.96
CA GLU A 138 -16.45 1.38 9.71
C GLU A 138 -16.65 2.30 8.51
N GLU A 139 -15.88 2.04 7.45
CA GLU A 139 -16.10 2.51 6.09
C GLU A 139 -16.30 1.31 5.18
N ALA A 140 -17.33 1.40 4.33
CA ALA A 140 -17.60 0.43 3.27
C ALA A 140 -17.67 1.16 1.92
N SER A 141 -17.17 0.53 0.86
CA SER A 141 -17.17 1.05 -0.50
C SER A 141 -17.46 -0.08 -1.48
N GLU A 142 -18.22 0.20 -2.53
CA GLU A 142 -18.47 -0.77 -3.61
C GLU A 142 -17.20 -1.03 -4.44
N THR A 143 -16.32 -0.05 -4.56
CA THR A 143 -15.07 -0.16 -5.32
C THR A 143 -13.91 -0.52 -4.40
N PHE A 144 -13.34 0.47 -3.72
CA PHE A 144 -12.28 0.31 -2.75
C PHE A 144 -12.21 1.56 -1.85
N PHE A 145 -11.49 1.42 -0.73
CA PHE A 145 -11.10 2.50 0.14
C PHE A 145 -9.57 2.63 0.13
N ASP A 146 -9.07 3.76 -0.39
CA ASP A 146 -7.64 4.11 -0.34
C ASP A 146 -7.25 4.50 1.09
N TYR A 147 -7.01 3.48 1.91
CA TYR A 147 -6.63 3.70 3.30
C TYR A 147 -5.18 4.21 3.43
N HIS A 148 -4.33 4.01 2.42
CA HIS A 148 -2.94 4.46 2.46
C HIS A 148 -2.84 5.99 2.40
N GLN A 149 -3.68 6.65 1.59
CA GLN A 149 -3.66 8.12 1.47
C GLN A 149 -4.85 8.82 2.11
N LYS A 150 -5.98 8.13 2.34
CA LYS A 150 -7.25 8.77 2.74
C LYS A 150 -7.80 8.27 4.08
N ALA A 151 -7.24 7.21 4.68
CA ALA A 151 -7.56 6.88 6.06
C ALA A 151 -6.78 7.81 6.98
N TYR A 152 -7.51 8.66 7.68
CA TYR A 152 -7.00 9.28 8.89
C TYR A 152 -7.83 8.80 10.07
N PHE A 153 -7.14 8.37 11.12
CA PHE A 153 -7.75 8.29 12.42
C PHE A 153 -6.77 8.79 13.47
N LYS A 154 -7.30 9.36 14.54
CA LYS A 154 -6.50 9.78 15.69
C LYS A 154 -7.27 9.55 16.96
N LEU A 155 -6.66 8.74 17.82
CA LEU A 155 -7.17 8.51 19.16
C LEU A 155 -6.93 9.75 20.02
N LEU A 156 -7.89 10.08 20.87
CA LEU A 156 -7.85 11.15 21.85
C LEU A 156 -8.24 10.58 23.22
N PRO A 157 -7.39 9.75 23.84
CA PRO A 157 -7.75 9.03 25.06
C PRO A 157 -8.09 9.96 26.24
N SER A 158 -7.46 11.14 26.30
CA SER A 158 -7.70 12.13 27.35
C SER A 158 -9.13 12.67 27.38
N THR A 159 -9.85 12.62 26.26
CA THR A 159 -11.25 13.05 26.14
C THR A 159 -12.20 11.89 25.86
N ASN A 160 -11.71 10.64 25.90
CA ASN A 160 -12.45 9.44 25.50
C ASN A 160 -13.06 9.54 24.09
N GLU A 161 -12.30 10.07 23.14
CA GLU A 161 -12.75 10.33 21.77
C GLU A 161 -11.76 9.80 20.73
N PHE A 162 -12.21 9.73 19.48
CA PHE A 162 -11.31 9.62 18.32
C PHE A 162 -11.85 10.37 17.12
N LEU A 163 -10.93 10.80 16.26
CA LEU A 163 -11.19 11.34 14.94
C LEU A 163 -11.11 10.23 13.91
N TRP A 164 -12.01 10.25 12.93
CA TRP A 164 -12.07 9.29 11.83
C TRP A 164 -12.46 9.98 10.53
N ALA A 165 -11.64 9.81 9.50
CA ALA A 165 -11.95 10.26 8.15
C ALA A 165 -12.91 9.29 7.47
N SER A 166 -13.95 9.84 6.86
CA SER A 166 -15.01 9.07 6.23
C SER A 166 -15.45 9.72 4.94
N LYS A 167 -15.84 8.88 3.98
CA LYS A 167 -16.49 9.30 2.73
C LYS A 167 -18.01 9.11 2.74
N ARG A 168 -18.60 8.90 3.91
CA ARG A 168 -20.03 8.60 4.07
C ARG A 168 -20.98 9.66 3.50
N ASP A 169 -20.51 10.89 3.27
CA ASP A 169 -21.27 11.96 2.63
C ASP A 169 -20.74 12.33 1.24
N SER A 170 -20.10 11.37 0.55
CA SER A 170 -19.44 11.50 -0.76
C SER A 170 -18.14 12.31 -0.77
N TRP A 171 -17.81 12.96 0.34
CA TRP A 171 -16.60 13.76 0.53
C TRP A 171 -15.78 13.21 1.69
N ASN A 172 -14.46 13.22 1.60
CA ASN A 172 -13.62 12.73 2.70
C ASN A 172 -13.59 13.77 3.83
N HIS A 173 -14.45 13.63 4.82
CA HIS A 173 -14.54 14.54 5.97
C HIS A 173 -14.13 13.85 7.27
N LEU A 174 -13.79 14.66 8.28
CA LEU A 174 -13.48 14.16 9.61
C LEU A 174 -14.71 14.16 10.49
N HIS A 175 -14.86 13.08 11.23
CA HIS A 175 -15.90 12.86 12.21
C HIS A 175 -15.28 12.55 13.56
N LEU A 176 -15.94 13.01 14.61
CA LEU A 176 -15.56 12.76 15.99
C LEU A 176 -16.48 11.68 16.56
N PHE A 177 -15.88 10.68 17.20
CA PHE A 177 -16.55 9.53 17.77
C PHE A 177 -16.16 9.34 19.24
N ASN A 178 -17.00 8.65 20.00
CA ASN A 178 -16.70 8.20 21.35
C ASN A 178 -15.86 6.92 21.30
N LEU A 179 -14.77 6.90 22.07
CA LEU A 179 -13.77 5.84 22.05
C LEU A 179 -14.21 4.57 22.81
N GLU A 180 -15.23 4.66 23.66
CA GLU A 180 -15.78 3.53 24.40
C GLU A 180 -16.79 2.73 23.59
N ASP A 181 -17.72 3.43 22.93
CA ASP A 181 -18.85 2.82 22.24
C ASP A 181 -18.85 2.90 20.72
N GLY A 182 -18.04 3.79 20.13
CA GLY A 182 -18.05 4.04 18.69
C GLY A 182 -19.19 4.95 18.24
N GLU A 183 -19.92 5.60 19.17
CA GLU A 183 -20.99 6.51 18.81
C GLU A 183 -20.44 7.79 18.19
N ARG A 184 -21.02 8.20 17.04
CA ARG A 184 -20.62 9.43 16.36
C ARG A 184 -21.14 10.64 17.13
N LYS A 185 -20.21 11.46 17.63
CA LYS A 185 -20.52 12.69 18.38
C LYS A 185 -20.78 13.87 17.43
N ALA A 186 -19.93 14.04 16.42
CA ALA A 186 -20.04 15.17 15.49
C ALA A 186 -19.39 14.87 14.13
N GLN A 187 -19.82 15.60 13.11
CA GLN A 187 -19.03 15.81 11.90
C GLN A 187 -18.38 17.18 12.00
N ILE A 188 -17.07 17.25 11.76
CA ILE A 188 -16.31 18.49 11.98
C ILE A 188 -16.79 19.56 11.02
N LYS A 189 -16.77 19.31 9.71
CA LYS A 189 -17.29 20.29 8.75
C LYS A 189 -17.75 19.59 7.48
N LYS A 190 -18.94 19.98 6.99
CA LYS A 190 -19.50 19.55 5.71
C LYS A 190 -19.12 20.54 4.60
N GLY A 191 -19.14 20.07 3.37
CA GLY A 191 -19.04 20.89 2.16
C GLY A 191 -18.60 20.07 0.95
N GLU A 192 -18.40 20.74 -0.17
CA GLU A 192 -17.95 20.11 -1.42
C GLU A 192 -16.42 20.13 -1.54
N TRP A 193 -15.74 19.52 -0.56
CA TRP A 193 -14.28 19.51 -0.48
C TRP A 193 -13.78 18.25 0.25
N ASN A 194 -12.52 17.87 0.04
CA ASN A 194 -11.95 16.68 0.67
C ASN A 194 -10.84 17.05 1.66
N VAL A 195 -10.86 16.46 2.85
CA VAL A 195 -9.66 16.37 3.70
C VAL A 195 -8.65 15.47 2.98
N HIS A 196 -7.55 16.07 2.54
CA HIS A 196 -6.45 15.37 1.91
C HIS A 196 -5.51 14.76 2.94
N SER A 197 -5.13 15.53 3.95
CA SER A 197 -4.29 15.06 5.05
C SER A 197 -4.49 15.93 6.29
N ILE A 198 -4.08 15.41 7.44
CA ILE A 198 -4.05 16.19 8.69
C ILE A 198 -2.61 16.57 8.98
N GLY A 199 -2.37 17.87 9.13
CA GLY A 199 -1.08 18.40 9.56
C GLY A 199 -0.91 18.33 11.08
N HIS A 200 -1.92 18.76 11.85
CA HIS A 200 -1.84 18.80 13.31
C HIS A 200 -3.21 18.67 13.99
N VAL A 201 -3.22 18.06 15.17
CA VAL A 201 -4.39 17.95 16.06
C VAL A 201 -3.99 18.42 17.44
N ASP A 202 -4.61 19.51 17.88
CA ASP A 202 -4.54 19.99 19.25
C ASP A 202 -5.80 19.53 20.00
N GLY A 203 -5.68 18.39 20.67
CA GLY A 203 -6.79 17.82 21.44
C GLY A 203 -7.19 18.67 22.66
N LYS A 204 -6.26 19.45 23.22
CA LYS A 204 -6.52 20.30 24.40
C LYS A 204 -7.37 21.51 24.02
N ASN A 205 -7.02 22.18 22.93
CA ASN A 205 -7.75 23.36 22.43
C ASN A 205 -8.83 23.00 21.40
N ARG A 206 -9.04 21.70 21.14
CA ARG A 206 -10.00 21.15 20.17
C ARG A 206 -9.88 21.80 18.79
N LYS A 207 -8.64 21.92 18.30
CA LYS A 207 -8.32 22.58 17.02
C LYS A 207 -7.53 21.68 16.10
N LEU A 208 -7.83 21.79 14.81
CA LEU A 208 -7.30 20.94 13.74
C LEU A 208 -6.66 21.81 12.67
N TRP A 209 -5.61 21.28 12.06
CA TRP A 209 -5.01 21.81 10.85
C TRP A 209 -4.98 20.72 9.80
N VAL A 210 -5.65 20.96 8.68
CA VAL A 210 -5.86 19.98 7.61
C VAL A 210 -5.48 20.58 6.26
N ARG A 211 -5.05 19.74 5.34
CA ARG A 211 -4.99 20.07 3.92
C ARG A 211 -6.32 19.72 3.29
N ALA A 212 -6.95 20.68 2.62
CA ALA A 212 -8.30 20.51 2.09
C ALA A 212 -8.33 20.77 0.58
N LEU A 213 -8.61 19.74 -0.21
CA LEU A 213 -8.77 19.82 -1.67
C LEU A 213 -10.16 20.38 -2.01
N GLY A 214 -10.22 21.36 -2.92
CA GLY A 214 -11.48 21.95 -3.38
C GLY A 214 -12.19 22.85 -2.37
N ILE A 215 -11.54 23.21 -1.24
CA ILE A 215 -12.15 24.07 -0.21
C ILE A 215 -12.35 25.52 -0.67
N ILE A 216 -11.55 25.99 -1.63
CA ILE A 216 -11.66 27.33 -2.20
C ILE A 216 -12.43 27.21 -3.53
N PRO A 217 -13.63 27.82 -3.64
CA PRO A 217 -14.38 27.81 -4.89
C PRO A 217 -13.59 28.45 -6.03
N TYR A 218 -13.72 27.89 -7.24
CA TYR A 218 -13.12 28.40 -8.48
C TYR A 218 -11.58 28.39 -8.54
N GLU A 219 -10.90 27.75 -7.59
CA GLU A 219 -9.48 27.40 -7.70
C GLU A 219 -9.28 25.97 -8.26
N ASP A 220 -8.04 25.66 -8.63
CA ASP A 220 -7.67 24.30 -9.04
C ASP A 220 -7.99 23.31 -7.89
N PRO A 221 -8.89 22.32 -8.11
CA PRO A 221 -9.31 21.40 -7.06
C PRO A 221 -8.17 20.49 -6.57
N TYR A 222 -7.04 20.43 -7.27
CA TYR A 222 -5.84 19.72 -6.84
C TYR A 222 -4.97 20.52 -5.87
N TYR A 223 -5.24 21.80 -5.66
CA TYR A 223 -4.61 22.56 -4.60
C TYR A 223 -5.21 22.19 -3.25
N ALA A 224 -4.33 21.87 -2.31
CA ALA A 224 -4.68 21.45 -0.96
C ALA A 224 -4.17 22.48 0.06
N PRO A 225 -4.79 23.68 0.15
CA PRO A 225 -4.43 24.71 1.10
C PRO A 225 -4.51 24.22 2.55
N LEU A 226 -3.73 24.86 3.42
CA LEU A 226 -3.83 24.67 4.86
C LEU A 226 -5.10 25.33 5.37
N VAL A 227 -5.87 24.58 6.13
CA VAL A 227 -7.09 25.07 6.78
C VAL A 227 -6.98 24.75 8.26
N SER A 228 -7.28 25.72 9.12
CA SER A 228 -7.54 25.44 10.54
C SER A 228 -9.03 25.43 10.83
N VAL A 229 -9.49 24.51 11.68
CA VAL A 229 -10.90 24.40 12.07
C VAL A 229 -11.01 23.89 13.50
N ILE A 230 -12.02 24.33 14.24
CA ILE A 230 -12.35 23.80 15.57
C ILE A 230 -13.12 22.47 15.41
N PHE A 231 -13.05 21.56 16.37
CA PHE A 231 -13.68 20.23 16.27
C PHE A 231 -15.20 20.28 16.06
N ASP A 232 -15.87 21.37 16.42
CA ASP A 232 -17.30 21.59 16.19
C ASP A 232 -17.62 22.16 14.80
N GLY A 233 -16.60 22.45 13.99
CA GLY A 233 -16.74 23.03 12.65
C GLY A 233 -16.76 24.54 12.57
N SER A 234 -16.68 25.20 13.70
CA SER A 234 -16.60 26.65 13.77
C SER A 234 -15.20 27.15 13.43
N MET A 235 -15.11 28.45 13.16
CA MET A 235 -13.85 29.17 12.91
C MET A 235 -12.96 28.52 11.83
N LEU A 236 -13.57 27.95 10.78
CA LEU A 236 -12.82 27.47 9.63
C LEU A 236 -12.10 28.65 8.98
N ARG A 237 -10.77 28.56 8.92
CA ARG A 237 -9.91 29.58 8.32
C ARG A 237 -8.95 28.94 7.34
N VAL A 238 -9.00 29.38 6.08
CA VAL A 238 -7.97 29.08 5.10
C VAL A 238 -6.73 29.92 5.44
N ILE A 239 -5.60 29.25 5.64
CA ILE A 239 -4.34 29.86 6.06
C ILE A 239 -3.47 30.20 4.84
N THR A 240 -3.49 29.36 3.80
CA THR A 240 -2.74 29.60 2.55
C THR A 240 -3.72 29.90 1.43
N ASN A 241 -3.75 31.15 0.94
CA ASN A 241 -4.77 31.67 0.02
C ASN A 241 -4.21 32.24 -1.30
N SER A 242 -2.99 31.88 -1.69
CA SER A 242 -2.44 32.25 -3.00
C SER A 242 -2.68 31.14 -4.03
N ASN A 243 -2.77 31.48 -5.32
CA ASN A 243 -2.87 30.48 -6.37
C ASN A 243 -1.57 29.66 -6.46
N GLY A 244 -1.67 28.34 -6.33
CA GLY A 244 -0.54 27.42 -6.44
C GLY A 244 -0.59 26.26 -5.45
N SER A 245 0.19 25.22 -5.72
CA SER A 245 0.44 24.16 -4.74
C SER A 245 1.36 24.68 -3.64
N HIS A 246 0.78 25.03 -2.50
CA HIS A 246 1.57 25.42 -1.32
C HIS A 246 2.23 24.20 -0.70
N THR A 247 3.55 24.23 -0.66
CA THR A 247 4.36 23.26 0.06
C THR A 247 5.00 23.96 1.25
N TRP A 248 4.66 23.55 2.47
CA TRP A 248 5.50 23.80 3.65
C TRP A 248 6.09 22.47 4.09
N GLN A 249 7.38 22.47 4.42
CA GLN A 249 8.15 21.27 4.77
C GLN A 249 8.57 21.32 6.24
N TRP A 250 8.59 20.14 6.86
CA TRP A 250 9.89 19.52 7.11
C TRP A 250 10.01 18.28 6.19
N GLY A 251 10.98 18.29 5.25
CA GLY A 251 11.42 17.15 4.42
C GLY A 251 10.40 16.53 3.42
N PRO A 252 10.82 15.77 2.37
CA PRO A 252 10.14 15.87 1.06
C PRO A 252 9.49 14.56 0.49
N ARG A 253 8.27 14.66 -0.12
CA ARG A 253 7.83 14.22 -1.50
C ARG A 253 6.46 13.48 -1.70
N ARG A 254 5.67 14.01 -2.68
CA ARG A 254 4.90 13.47 -3.88
C ARG A 254 3.76 12.40 -3.80
N HIS A 255 2.66 12.55 -4.61
CA HIS A 255 1.66 11.50 -5.03
C HIS A 255 0.99 11.69 -6.43
N PHE A 256 0.53 10.60 -7.10
CA PHE A 256 -0.39 10.49 -8.28
C PHE A 256 -1.19 9.13 -8.32
N LEU A 257 -2.24 9.00 -9.16
CA LEU A 257 -3.18 7.84 -9.38
C LEU A 257 -3.11 7.28 -10.84
N ILE A 258 -3.36 5.99 -11.10
CA ILE A 258 -3.39 5.35 -12.46
C ILE A 258 -4.52 4.28 -12.55
N VAL A 259 -5.42 4.38 -13.55
CA VAL A 259 -6.25 3.28 -14.12
C VAL A 259 -6.42 3.53 -15.62
N ASP A 260 -5.90 2.61 -16.45
CA ASP A 260 -5.26 2.92 -17.74
C ASP A 260 -4.13 3.94 -17.50
N ALA A 261 -3.00 3.88 -18.18
CA ALA A 261 -2.02 4.96 -18.02
C ALA A 261 -2.54 6.28 -18.63
N GLU A 262 -3.87 6.43 -18.79
CA GLU A 262 -4.58 7.51 -19.45
C GLU A 262 -3.94 7.78 -20.81
N PHE A 263 -3.49 6.72 -21.52
CA PHE A 263 -2.79 6.87 -22.79
C PHE A 263 -3.62 7.63 -23.82
N PRO A 264 -4.95 7.37 -23.99
CA PRO A 264 -5.78 8.20 -24.86
C PRO A 264 -5.73 9.69 -24.52
N ASP A 265 -5.80 10.04 -23.24
CA ASP A 265 -5.78 11.43 -22.77
C ASP A 265 -4.39 12.06 -22.90
N ARG A 266 -3.32 11.31 -22.60
CA ARG A 266 -1.94 11.75 -22.81
C ARG A 266 -1.65 11.99 -24.28
N ILE A 267 -2.08 11.09 -25.16
CA ILE A 267 -1.95 11.24 -26.63
C ILE A 267 -2.75 12.45 -27.11
N ALA A 268 -3.99 12.61 -26.64
CA ALA A 268 -4.83 13.77 -26.97
C ALA A 268 -4.19 15.08 -26.51
N TRP A 269 -3.66 15.11 -25.28
CA TRP A 269 -2.95 16.26 -24.73
C TRP A 269 -1.68 16.58 -25.53
N ILE A 270 -0.83 15.58 -25.84
CA ILE A 270 0.39 15.80 -26.63
C ILE A 270 0.03 16.36 -28.01
N ARG A 271 -0.98 15.80 -28.68
CA ARG A 271 -1.47 16.29 -29.98
C ARG A 271 -2.01 17.72 -29.88
N ALA A 272 -2.77 18.04 -28.84
CA ALA A 272 -3.30 19.38 -28.63
C ALA A 272 -2.18 20.40 -28.34
N ALA A 273 -1.24 20.04 -27.46
CA ALA A 273 -0.09 20.85 -27.10
C ALA A 273 0.81 21.14 -28.31
N ALA A 274 1.03 20.15 -29.19
CA ALA A 274 1.85 20.32 -30.38
C ALA A 274 1.26 21.32 -31.39
N ARG A 275 -0.06 21.55 -31.38
CA ARG A 275 -0.69 22.55 -32.28
C ARG A 275 -0.23 23.98 -32.01
N SER A 276 0.07 24.32 -30.75
CA SER A 276 0.54 25.65 -30.35
C SER A 276 2.03 25.71 -30.06
N ARG A 277 2.74 24.57 -30.13
CA ARG A 277 4.16 24.43 -29.79
C ARG A 277 4.90 23.72 -30.93
N PRO A 278 5.39 24.45 -31.94
CA PRO A 278 6.09 23.87 -33.10
C PRO A 278 7.34 23.04 -32.76
N SER A 279 7.92 23.25 -31.57
CA SER A 279 9.04 22.45 -31.06
C SER A 279 8.64 21.04 -30.61
N MET A 280 7.35 20.74 -30.45
CA MET A 280 6.85 19.42 -30.07
C MET A 280 6.58 18.58 -31.33
N ASP A 281 7.56 17.77 -31.71
CA ASP A 281 7.41 16.78 -32.79
C ASP A 281 6.71 15.51 -32.29
N PHE A 282 5.39 15.43 -32.51
CA PHE A 282 4.58 14.28 -32.08
C PHE A 282 4.80 13.01 -32.93
N SER A 283 5.64 13.05 -33.99
CA SER A 283 6.00 11.85 -34.73
C SER A 283 7.12 11.04 -34.06
N ARG A 284 7.82 11.63 -33.08
CA ARG A 284 8.97 11.03 -32.37
C ARG A 284 8.80 11.12 -30.85
N VAL A 285 7.73 10.50 -30.34
CA VAL A 285 7.42 10.52 -28.90
C VAL A 285 8.03 9.31 -28.21
N GLY A 286 8.88 9.55 -27.22
CA GLY A 286 9.36 8.53 -26.28
C GLY A 286 8.58 8.56 -24.95
N CYS A 287 8.53 7.43 -24.25
CA CYS A 287 7.96 7.33 -22.91
C CYS A 287 9.00 6.84 -21.91
N TYR A 288 9.20 7.52 -20.80
CA TYR A 288 10.05 7.01 -19.73
C TYR A 288 9.31 7.06 -18.40
N GLY A 289 9.63 6.12 -17.52
CA GLY A 289 9.03 6.09 -16.22
C GLY A 289 9.68 5.06 -15.31
N TYR A 290 9.44 5.23 -14.02
CA TYR A 290 9.97 4.37 -12.97
C TYR A 290 8.83 3.80 -12.12
N SER A 291 8.97 2.58 -11.59
CA SER A 291 7.94 1.92 -10.77
C SER A 291 6.63 1.74 -11.55
N ALA A 292 5.49 2.24 -11.06
CA ALA A 292 4.24 2.26 -11.83
C ALA A 292 4.40 3.00 -13.18
N GLY A 293 5.26 4.01 -13.24
CA GLY A 293 5.64 4.67 -14.48
C GLY A 293 6.46 3.77 -15.43
N GLY A 294 7.26 2.85 -14.89
CA GLY A 294 8.02 1.87 -15.69
C GLY A 294 7.11 0.81 -16.31
N HIS A 295 6.08 0.38 -15.58
CA HIS A 295 5.00 -0.43 -16.17
C HIS A 295 4.35 0.30 -17.35
N ASN A 296 3.98 1.57 -17.16
CA ASN A 296 3.37 2.38 -18.21
C ASN A 296 4.33 2.58 -19.39
N ALA A 297 5.60 2.90 -19.16
CA ALA A 297 6.57 3.10 -20.24
C ALA A 297 6.67 1.87 -21.16
N ALA A 298 6.78 0.66 -20.59
CA ALA A 298 6.74 -0.56 -21.40
C ALA A 298 5.39 -0.76 -22.11
N ALA A 299 4.27 -0.50 -21.42
CA ALA A 299 2.94 -0.60 -22.02
C ALA A 299 2.75 0.36 -23.21
N ALA A 300 3.40 1.53 -23.20
CA ALA A 300 3.34 2.51 -24.28
C ALA A 300 3.78 1.91 -25.64
N VAL A 301 4.89 1.17 -25.66
CA VAL A 301 5.45 0.55 -26.88
C VAL A 301 4.91 -0.87 -27.15
N ILE A 302 4.13 -1.44 -26.23
CA ILE A 302 3.46 -2.74 -26.39
C ILE A 302 2.01 -2.56 -26.89
N HIS A 303 1.31 -1.54 -26.41
CA HIS A 303 -0.12 -1.32 -26.66
C HIS A 303 -0.41 -0.08 -27.53
N HIS A 304 0.53 0.88 -27.60
CA HIS A 304 0.35 2.17 -28.28
C HIS A 304 1.54 2.52 -29.19
N ALA A 305 2.14 1.50 -29.82
CA ALA A 305 3.27 1.61 -30.73
C ALA A 305 2.98 2.47 -31.98
N ASP A 306 1.72 2.62 -32.36
CA ASP A 306 1.30 3.55 -33.40
C ASP A 306 1.71 5.00 -33.06
N PHE A 307 1.78 5.35 -31.77
CA PHE A 307 2.16 6.66 -31.28
C PHE A 307 3.58 6.72 -30.66
N TYR A 308 3.90 5.84 -29.71
CA TYR A 308 5.18 5.87 -28.99
C TYR A 308 6.27 5.08 -29.72
N LYS A 309 7.45 5.68 -29.91
CA LYS A 309 8.55 5.12 -30.72
C LYS A 309 9.72 4.58 -29.92
N ALA A 310 9.78 4.89 -28.63
CA ALA A 310 10.79 4.37 -27.73
C ALA A 310 10.29 4.41 -26.29
N ALA A 311 10.74 3.47 -25.46
CA ALA A 311 10.47 3.51 -24.03
C ALA A 311 11.67 3.13 -23.15
N VAL A 312 11.78 3.80 -22.00
CA VAL A 312 12.69 3.41 -20.91
C VAL A 312 11.85 3.08 -19.68
N ALA A 313 11.82 1.79 -19.33
CA ALA A 313 11.04 1.26 -18.22
C ALA A 313 11.95 0.88 -17.04
N GLY A 314 11.94 1.71 -16.00
CA GLY A 314 12.68 1.49 -14.77
C GLY A 314 11.84 0.80 -13.69
N ALA A 315 12.35 -0.29 -13.09
CA ALA A 315 11.73 -1.08 -12.03
C ALA A 315 10.20 -1.23 -12.19
N GLY A 316 9.76 -1.63 -13.38
CA GLY A 316 8.34 -1.71 -13.71
C GLY A 316 7.66 -2.94 -13.11
N SER A 317 6.49 -2.75 -12.49
CA SER A 317 5.62 -3.86 -12.08
C SER A 317 4.92 -4.47 -13.30
N HIS A 318 5.66 -5.16 -14.17
CA HIS A 318 5.17 -5.63 -15.48
C HIS A 318 4.06 -6.70 -15.43
N ASP A 319 3.79 -7.24 -14.25
CA ASP A 319 2.64 -8.10 -13.97
C ASP A 319 2.12 -7.82 -12.55
N ASN A 320 0.93 -7.24 -12.45
CA ASN A 320 0.35 -6.86 -11.15
C ASN A 320 -0.03 -8.08 -10.27
N ARG A 321 0.03 -9.31 -10.80
CA ARG A 321 -0.11 -10.54 -9.99
C ARG A 321 1.11 -10.81 -9.11
N LEU A 322 2.27 -10.25 -9.47
CA LEU A 322 3.49 -10.24 -8.66
C LEU A 322 3.64 -8.96 -7.82
N GLY A 323 2.77 -7.98 -8.02
CA GLY A 323 2.85 -6.69 -7.35
C GLY A 323 2.58 -6.80 -5.86
N ILE A 324 2.93 -5.73 -5.14
CA ILE A 324 2.58 -5.56 -3.74
C ILE A 324 1.05 -5.63 -3.65
N PHE A 325 0.52 -6.65 -2.96
CA PHE A 325 -0.92 -6.92 -2.88
C PHE A 325 -1.74 -5.68 -2.50
N LEU A 326 -1.22 -4.88 -1.57
CA LEU A 326 -1.81 -3.62 -1.14
C LEU A 326 -2.08 -2.68 -2.32
N TRP A 327 -1.08 -2.48 -3.17
CA TRP A 327 -1.20 -1.54 -4.27
C TRP A 327 -2.04 -2.14 -5.40
N SER A 328 -1.71 -3.35 -5.81
CA SER A 328 -2.37 -3.99 -6.95
C SER A 328 -3.85 -4.29 -6.68
N GLU A 329 -4.24 -4.79 -5.51
CA GLU A 329 -5.66 -5.07 -5.21
C GLU A 329 -6.50 -3.80 -5.00
N ILE A 330 -5.91 -2.69 -4.49
CA ILE A 330 -6.63 -1.40 -4.40
C ILE A 330 -7.04 -0.91 -5.79
N PHE A 331 -6.15 -0.99 -6.78
CA PHE A 331 -6.37 -0.35 -8.08
C PHE A 331 -6.89 -1.31 -9.17
N MET A 332 -6.57 -2.60 -9.09
CA MET A 332 -7.01 -3.62 -10.05
C MET A 332 -8.17 -4.48 -9.51
N GLY A 333 -8.49 -4.38 -8.22
CA GLY A 333 -9.57 -5.12 -7.58
C GLY A 333 -9.17 -6.51 -7.06
N TYR A 334 -10.10 -7.15 -6.36
CA TYR A 334 -9.96 -8.52 -5.86
C TYR A 334 -11.34 -9.22 -5.88
N PRO A 335 -11.44 -10.52 -6.21
CA PRO A 335 -10.35 -11.43 -6.58
C PRO A 335 -9.69 -11.06 -7.92
N VAL A 336 -8.49 -11.61 -8.16
CA VAL A 336 -7.79 -11.47 -9.44
C VAL A 336 -8.71 -11.94 -10.57
N ASP A 337 -8.91 -11.10 -11.56
CA ASP A 337 -9.76 -11.36 -12.71
C ASP A 337 -8.99 -11.16 -14.04
N ALA A 338 -9.71 -11.18 -15.16
CA ALA A 338 -9.11 -11.00 -16.50
C ALA A 338 -8.47 -9.61 -16.72
N SER A 339 -8.73 -8.60 -15.88
CA SER A 339 -8.10 -7.28 -16.00
C SER A 339 -6.58 -7.33 -15.75
N TYR A 340 -6.13 -8.18 -14.83
CA TYR A 340 -4.72 -8.39 -14.52
C TYR A 340 -3.95 -8.94 -15.71
N GLU A 341 -4.57 -9.83 -16.48
CA GLU A 341 -3.98 -10.36 -17.70
C GLU A 341 -3.95 -9.30 -18.80
N ARG A 342 -5.05 -8.56 -19.00
CA ARG A 342 -5.15 -7.49 -20.01
C ARG A 342 -4.12 -6.37 -19.81
N CYS A 343 -3.72 -6.09 -18.57
CA CYS A 343 -2.71 -5.07 -18.26
C CYS A 343 -1.29 -5.64 -18.16
N SER A 344 -1.09 -6.95 -18.33
CA SER A 344 0.22 -7.58 -18.13
C SER A 344 1.12 -7.39 -19.34
N ASN A 345 2.16 -6.57 -19.19
CA ASN A 345 3.23 -6.45 -20.18
C ASN A 345 3.89 -7.82 -20.47
N VAL A 346 3.99 -8.68 -19.45
CA VAL A 346 4.53 -10.05 -19.58
C VAL A 346 3.66 -10.89 -20.53
N THR A 347 2.33 -10.82 -20.39
CA THR A 347 1.39 -11.55 -21.25
C THR A 347 1.41 -11.00 -22.67
N HIS A 348 1.56 -9.68 -22.82
CA HIS A 348 1.51 -8.99 -24.09
C HIS A 348 2.88 -8.72 -24.73
N ALA A 349 3.97 -9.30 -24.21
CA ALA A 349 5.34 -9.07 -24.67
C ALA A 349 5.52 -9.26 -26.19
N HIS A 350 4.78 -10.21 -26.78
CA HIS A 350 4.78 -10.48 -28.23
C HIS A 350 4.30 -9.29 -29.10
N LYS A 351 3.61 -8.31 -28.51
CA LYS A 351 3.12 -7.11 -29.20
C LYS A 351 4.16 -5.98 -29.26
N LEU A 352 5.34 -6.12 -28.63
CA LEU A 352 6.38 -5.10 -28.72
C LEU A 352 6.74 -4.83 -30.19
N MET A 353 6.66 -3.57 -30.63
CA MET A 353 7.00 -3.15 -31.99
C MET A 353 8.22 -2.22 -32.04
N ASP A 354 8.35 -1.35 -31.05
CA ASP A 354 9.33 -0.26 -31.03
C ASP A 354 10.42 -0.49 -29.97
N ALA A 355 11.37 0.46 -29.88
CA ALA A 355 12.52 0.35 -28.98
C ALA A 355 12.12 0.34 -27.49
N LEU A 356 12.67 -0.61 -26.72
CA LEU A 356 12.44 -0.74 -25.29
C LEU A 356 13.77 -0.96 -24.56
N MET A 357 14.01 -0.15 -23.53
CA MET A 357 15.06 -0.36 -22.53
C MET A 357 14.44 -0.69 -21.17
N LEU A 358 14.88 -1.79 -20.57
CA LEU A 358 14.53 -2.20 -19.21
C LEU A 358 15.67 -1.83 -18.25
N CYS A 359 15.35 -1.21 -17.12
CA CYS A 359 16.32 -0.88 -16.08
C CYS A 359 15.80 -1.33 -14.72
N VAL A 360 16.61 -2.00 -13.89
CA VAL A 360 16.16 -2.49 -12.58
C VAL A 360 17.32 -2.65 -11.60
N GLY A 361 17.05 -2.43 -10.32
CA GLY A 361 18.00 -2.70 -9.24
C GLY A 361 18.06 -4.20 -8.90
N GLY A 362 19.26 -4.76 -8.77
CA GLY A 362 19.47 -6.16 -8.40
C GLY A 362 19.05 -6.51 -6.97
N LEU A 363 18.88 -5.49 -6.10
CA LEU A 363 18.43 -5.61 -4.71
C LEU A 363 17.12 -4.85 -4.46
N ASP A 364 16.29 -4.69 -5.49
CA ASP A 364 14.98 -4.05 -5.36
C ASP A 364 14.01 -4.97 -4.60
N HIS A 365 13.64 -4.55 -3.39
CA HIS A 365 12.69 -5.25 -2.52
C HIS A 365 11.28 -4.64 -2.55
N ASN A 366 11.05 -3.63 -3.39
CA ASN A 366 9.75 -2.99 -3.58
C ASN A 366 9.10 -3.46 -4.88
N VAL A 367 9.80 -3.35 -6.02
CA VAL A 367 9.42 -4.02 -7.26
C VAL A 367 10.46 -5.09 -7.53
N ASP A 368 10.13 -6.32 -7.13
CA ASP A 368 11.06 -7.43 -7.20
C ASP A 368 11.65 -7.60 -8.61
N LEU A 369 12.96 -7.89 -8.66
CA LEU A 369 13.72 -8.10 -9.90
C LEU A 369 13.03 -9.05 -10.88
N SER A 370 12.32 -10.06 -10.36
CA SER A 370 11.55 -11.02 -11.16
C SER A 370 10.49 -10.36 -12.04
N SER A 371 9.95 -9.20 -11.66
CA SER A 371 8.99 -8.43 -12.47
C SER A 371 9.59 -8.07 -13.83
N THR A 372 10.82 -7.58 -13.85
CA THR A 372 11.54 -7.19 -15.06
C THR A 372 12.09 -8.40 -15.82
N VAL A 373 12.70 -9.36 -15.10
CA VAL A 373 13.32 -10.53 -15.74
C VAL A 373 12.28 -11.44 -16.40
N ARG A 374 11.06 -11.53 -15.87
CA ARG A 374 9.96 -12.27 -16.50
C ARG A 374 9.49 -11.62 -17.81
N LEU A 375 9.45 -10.29 -17.88
CA LEU A 375 9.16 -9.59 -19.13
C LEU A 375 10.26 -9.85 -20.15
N ALA A 376 11.53 -9.70 -19.75
CA ALA A 376 12.69 -10.00 -20.61
C ALA A 376 12.62 -11.43 -21.17
N HIS A 377 12.33 -12.43 -20.33
CA HIS A 377 12.16 -13.82 -20.76
C HIS A 377 11.05 -13.98 -21.81
N ARG A 378 9.90 -13.32 -21.64
CA ARG A 378 8.80 -13.37 -22.63
C ARG A 378 9.11 -12.61 -23.92
N LEU A 379 9.88 -11.53 -23.86
CA LEU A 379 10.36 -10.81 -25.04
C LEU A 379 11.32 -11.68 -25.86
N ILE A 380 12.28 -12.33 -25.20
CA ILE A 380 13.19 -13.30 -25.85
C ILE A 380 12.38 -14.42 -26.51
N GLY A 381 11.44 -15.02 -25.78
CA GLY A 381 10.59 -16.10 -26.31
C GLY A 381 9.71 -15.67 -27.49
N ALA A 382 9.39 -14.38 -27.61
CA ALA A 382 8.64 -13.82 -28.72
C ALA A 382 9.54 -13.24 -29.85
N ASN A 383 10.85 -13.49 -29.80
CA ASN A 383 11.84 -12.99 -30.74
C ASN A 383 11.81 -11.45 -30.88
N LYS A 384 11.74 -10.75 -29.74
CA LYS A 384 11.75 -9.28 -29.65
C LYS A 384 13.08 -8.76 -29.13
N ASN A 385 13.55 -7.67 -29.74
CA ASN A 385 14.76 -6.97 -29.31
C ASN A 385 14.43 -5.95 -28.22
N PHE A 386 15.31 -5.85 -27.22
CA PHE A 386 15.23 -4.85 -26.14
C PHE A 386 16.62 -4.69 -25.51
N ASP A 387 16.86 -3.55 -24.89
CA ASP A 387 18.03 -3.30 -24.05
C ASP A 387 17.70 -3.59 -22.59
N MET A 388 18.68 -4.07 -21.81
CA MET A 388 18.48 -4.30 -20.38
C MET A 388 19.71 -3.93 -19.56
N VAL A 389 19.47 -3.21 -18.47
CA VAL A 389 20.48 -2.86 -17.45
C VAL A 389 19.99 -3.34 -16.09
N ILE A 390 20.76 -4.22 -15.45
CA ILE A 390 20.60 -4.57 -14.05
C ILE A 390 21.67 -3.83 -13.27
N VAL A 391 21.28 -3.01 -12.30
CA VAL A 391 22.21 -2.33 -11.38
C VAL A 391 22.43 -3.25 -10.18
N PRO A 392 23.54 -4.03 -10.08
CA PRO A 392 23.58 -5.21 -9.21
C PRO A 392 23.39 -4.92 -7.71
N LYS A 393 23.90 -3.78 -7.22
CA LYS A 393 23.73 -3.32 -5.83
C LYS A 393 22.63 -2.26 -5.68
N GLY A 394 21.88 -2.00 -6.74
CA GLY A 394 20.83 -0.98 -6.75
C GLY A 394 19.56 -1.47 -6.07
N ALA A 395 18.96 -0.62 -5.23
CA ALA A 395 17.62 -0.81 -4.69
C ALA A 395 16.57 -0.18 -5.65
N ASN A 396 15.32 -0.08 -5.19
CA ASN A 396 14.29 0.70 -5.90
C ASN A 396 14.80 2.12 -6.20
N ARG A 397 14.59 2.60 -7.43
CA ARG A 397 15.13 3.85 -8.03
C ARG A 397 16.55 3.78 -8.58
N ALA A 398 17.21 2.62 -8.56
CA ALA A 398 18.46 2.45 -9.27
C ALA A 398 18.30 2.74 -10.78
N GLY A 399 19.06 3.69 -11.30
CA GLY A 399 18.94 4.16 -12.68
C GLY A 399 17.72 5.05 -12.96
N GLU A 400 17.11 5.68 -11.94
CA GLU A 400 16.00 6.64 -12.12
C GLU A 400 16.45 7.95 -12.80
N THR A 401 17.73 8.30 -12.69
CA THR A 401 18.34 9.45 -13.38
C THR A 401 19.48 9.00 -14.27
N PRO A 402 19.66 9.62 -15.46
CA PRO A 402 20.81 9.38 -16.33
C PRO A 402 22.16 9.49 -15.61
#